data_AF-A0A7V5E861-F1
#
_entry.id   AF-A0A7V5E861-F1
#
_cell.length_a   1.000
_cell.length_b   1.000
_cell.length_c   1.000
_cell.angle_alpha   90.00
_cell.angle_beta   90.00
_cell.angle_gamma   90.00
#
_symmetry.space_group_name_H-M   'P 1'
#
loop_
_entity.id
_entity.type
_entity.pdbx_description
1 polymer ?
#
loop_
_entity_poly.entity_id
_entity_poly.type
_entity_poly.pdbx_seq_one_letter_code
_entity_poly.pdbx_strand_id
1 'polypeptide(L)'
;MYFNPTQIALVNRSFGHAEKMASKYYRLSDTAWQRLRYDVRTRAFLADHERNENVFAHLCRYVYHKEGSVTGNLGFYFYRICLQDDRILDAVNRAYSFIKLPPLLLYIAVHELVHVIRFDTGHGNFDMDQEERKKEETKVHEITRQVLSPIVSPEMKIVLECFSERTNIFDTINYS
;
A
#
# COMPACT_ATOMS: atom_id res chain seq x y z
N MET A 1 19.16 4.93 -0.34
CA MET A 1 18.92 5.39 1.04
C MET A 1 17.96 4.40 1.70
N TYR A 2 18.10 4.14 3.00
CA TYR A 2 17.21 3.24 3.75
C TYR A 2 16.60 3.97 4.94
N PHE A 3 15.43 3.51 5.39
CA PHE A 3 14.85 4.01 6.62
C PHE A 3 15.73 3.69 7.82
N ASN A 4 15.92 4.68 8.69
CA ASN A 4 16.54 4.49 9.99
C ASN A 4 15.54 3.87 11.00
N PRO A 5 15.98 3.40 12.18
CA PRO A 5 15.10 2.74 13.15
C PRO A 5 13.88 3.58 13.57
N THR A 6 14.02 4.90 13.67
CA THR A 6 12.90 5.81 13.99
C THR A 6 11.87 5.86 12.87
N GLN A 7 12.32 5.85 11.61
CA GLN A 7 11.48 5.82 10.43
C GLN A 7 10.80 4.45 10.25
N ILE A 8 11.49 3.34 10.55
CA ILE A 8 10.87 2.00 10.61
C ILE A 8 9.75 1.96 11.65
N ALA A 9 9.97 2.55 12.84
CA ALA A 9 8.93 2.64 13.85
C ALA A 9 7.73 3.50 13.38
N LEU A 10 7.95 4.52 12.53
CA LEU A 10 6.88 5.28 11.90
C LEU A 10 6.10 4.44 10.88
N VAL A 11 6.79 3.66 10.02
CA VAL A 11 6.15 2.73 9.09
C VAL A 11 5.20 1.79 9.85
N ASN A 12 5.69 1.12 10.90
CA ASN A 12 4.88 0.20 11.69
C ASN A 12 3.66 0.88 12.33
N ARG A 13 3.82 2.09 12.86
CA ARG A 13 2.69 2.86 13.42
C ARG A 13 1.69 3.27 12.35
N SER A 14 2.17 3.68 11.18
CA SER A 14 1.31 4.08 10.05
C SER A 14 0.50 2.90 9.53
N PHE A 15 1.11 1.72 9.36
CA PHE A 15 0.38 0.50 8.98
C PHE A 15 -0.63 0.08 10.05
N GLY A 16 -0.27 0.04 11.33
CA GLY A 16 -1.23 -0.27 12.40
C GLY A 16 -2.38 0.74 12.50
N HIS A 17 -2.17 2.00 12.11
CA HIS A 17 -3.26 2.98 12.02
C HIS A 17 -4.12 2.75 10.76
N ALA A 18 -3.48 2.53 9.61
CA ALA A 18 -4.15 2.24 8.35
C ALA A 18 -5.04 0.99 8.44
N GLU A 19 -4.57 -0.07 9.10
CA GLU A 19 -5.32 -1.30 9.40
C GLU A 19 -6.64 -0.99 10.10
N LYS A 20 -6.60 -0.20 11.18
CA LYS A 20 -7.79 0.20 11.94
C LYS A 20 -8.76 1.01 11.09
N MET A 21 -8.26 1.93 10.28
CA MET A 21 -9.08 2.80 9.44
C MET A 21 -9.74 2.01 8.29
N ALA A 22 -8.97 1.16 7.60
CA ALA A 22 -9.46 0.30 6.54
C ALA A 22 -10.46 -0.73 7.07
N SER A 23 -10.17 -1.37 8.21
CA SER A 23 -11.09 -2.30 8.89
C SER A 23 -12.43 -1.64 9.19
N LYS A 24 -12.42 -0.41 9.73
CA LYS A 24 -13.63 0.36 10.02
C LYS A 24 -14.40 0.71 8.75
N TYR A 25 -13.71 1.13 7.69
CA TYR A 25 -14.34 1.51 6.42
C TYR A 25 -15.03 0.30 5.75
N TYR A 26 -14.34 -0.83 5.64
CA TYR A 26 -14.87 -2.06 5.05
C TYR A 26 -15.74 -2.89 5.99
N ARG A 27 -15.89 -2.46 7.26
CA ARG A 27 -16.61 -3.20 8.31
C ARG A 27 -16.10 -4.63 8.48
N LEU A 28 -14.79 -4.81 8.38
CA LEU A 28 -14.14 -6.11 8.56
C LEU A 28 -14.12 -6.47 10.05
N SER A 29 -14.46 -7.71 10.38
CA SER A 29 -14.19 -8.28 11.70
C SER A 29 -12.69 -8.54 11.88
N ASP A 30 -12.22 -8.64 13.11
CA ASP A 30 -10.83 -9.03 13.41
C ASP A 30 -10.46 -10.36 12.74
N THR A 31 -11.39 -11.32 12.72
CA THR A 31 -11.21 -12.61 12.06
C THR A 31 -11.12 -12.51 10.54
N ALA A 32 -11.82 -11.55 9.92
CA ALA A 32 -11.72 -11.29 8.49
C ALA A 32 -10.39 -10.59 8.17
N TRP A 33 -9.96 -9.64 9.01
CA TRP A 33 -8.67 -8.98 8.86
C TRP A 33 -7.50 -9.97 8.97
N GLN A 34 -7.53 -10.84 9.98
CA GLN A 34 -6.50 -11.87 10.18
C GLN A 34 -6.41 -12.89 9.03
N ARG A 35 -7.45 -13.00 8.20
CA ARG A 35 -7.41 -13.84 6.99
C ARG A 35 -6.69 -13.16 5.85
N LEU A 36 -6.58 -11.82 5.84
CA LEU A 36 -5.77 -11.10 4.87
C LEU A 36 -4.31 -11.45 5.11
N ARG A 37 -3.71 -12.15 4.15
CA ARG A 37 -2.32 -12.60 4.25
C ARG A 37 -1.42 -11.59 3.56
N TYR A 38 -0.91 -10.62 4.30
CA TYR A 38 0.10 -9.71 3.79
C TYR A 38 1.28 -9.50 4.74
N ASP A 39 2.39 -9.02 4.18
CA ASP A 39 3.57 -8.53 4.91
C ASP A 39 4.02 -7.20 4.32
N VAL A 40 4.71 -6.39 5.12
CA VAL A 40 5.27 -5.11 4.73
C VAL A 40 6.78 -5.20 4.79
N ARG A 41 7.45 -4.95 3.67
CA ARG A 41 8.91 -4.97 3.58
C ARG A 41 9.44 -3.62 3.13
N THR A 42 10.47 -3.16 3.81
CA THR A 42 11.24 -1.96 3.42
C THR A 42 12.37 -2.34 2.49
N ARG A 43 12.90 -1.37 1.77
CA ARG A 43 13.84 -1.60 0.66
C ARG A 43 15.07 -2.43 1.04
N ALA A 44 15.52 -2.34 2.29
CA ALA A 44 16.64 -3.12 2.82
C ALA A 44 16.42 -4.65 2.76
N PHE A 45 15.17 -5.10 2.72
CA PHE A 45 14.79 -6.52 2.74
C PHE A 45 14.08 -6.99 1.46
N LEU A 46 14.06 -6.14 0.42
CA LEU A 46 13.45 -6.47 -0.86
C LEU A 46 14.44 -7.21 -1.77
N ALA A 47 13.94 -8.26 -2.43
CA ALA A 47 14.62 -8.91 -3.54
C ALA A 47 14.67 -7.98 -4.76
N ASP A 48 15.53 -8.27 -5.74
CA ASP A 48 15.75 -7.36 -6.86
C ASP A 48 14.48 -7.17 -7.72
N HIS A 49 13.64 -8.19 -7.88
CA HIS A 49 12.36 -8.07 -8.59
C HIS A 49 11.29 -7.29 -7.81
N GLU A 50 11.46 -7.14 -6.49
CA GLU A 50 10.59 -6.35 -5.61
C GLU A 50 11.08 -4.90 -5.49
N ARG A 51 12.12 -4.50 -6.22
CA ARG A 51 12.62 -3.12 -6.24
C ARG A 51 12.06 -2.42 -7.46
N ASN A 52 11.43 -1.27 -7.23
CA ASN A 52 10.91 -0.46 -8.32
C ASN A 52 11.28 1.01 -8.06
N GLU A 53 12.05 1.57 -8.98
CA GLU A 53 12.63 2.90 -8.82
C GLU A 53 11.67 4.04 -9.11
N ASN A 54 10.48 3.76 -9.62
CA ASN A 54 9.55 4.81 -10.04
C ASN A 54 8.48 5.09 -8.99
N VAL A 55 8.36 4.26 -7.95
CA VAL A 55 7.15 4.16 -7.13
C VAL A 55 7.51 4.26 -5.65
N PHE A 56 6.56 4.67 -4.80
CA PHE A 56 6.77 4.64 -3.35
C PHE A 56 6.59 3.28 -2.72
N ALA A 57 5.63 2.53 -3.24
CA ALA A 57 5.34 1.19 -2.84
C ALA A 57 4.75 0.43 -4.03
N HIS A 58 4.81 -0.88 -3.96
CA HIS A 58 4.01 -1.73 -4.82
C HIS A 58 3.65 -3.02 -4.11
N LEU A 59 2.62 -3.68 -4.62
CA LEU A 59 2.17 -4.96 -4.13
C LEU A 59 2.67 -6.09 -5.03
N CYS A 60 3.34 -7.08 -4.45
CA CYS A 60 3.64 -8.36 -5.09
C CYS A 60 2.67 -9.44 -4.59
N ARG A 61 2.21 -10.32 -5.48
CA ARG A 61 1.35 -11.46 -5.13
C ARG A 61 2.12 -12.77 -5.27
N TYR A 62 2.11 -13.57 -4.20
CA TYR A 62 2.74 -14.87 -4.13
C TYR A 62 1.69 -15.97 -4.01
N VAL A 63 1.92 -17.09 -4.70
CA VAL A 63 1.05 -18.28 -4.62
C VAL A 63 1.75 -19.35 -3.81
N TYR A 64 1.19 -19.71 -2.66
CA TYR A 64 1.69 -20.82 -1.87
C TYR A 64 0.95 -22.10 -2.23
N HIS A 65 1.70 -23.08 -2.71
CA HIS A 65 1.22 -24.45 -2.91
C HIS A 65 1.63 -25.26 -1.69
N LYS A 66 0.67 -25.91 -1.02
CA LYS A 66 0.99 -26.86 0.05
C LYS A 66 1.43 -28.17 -0.60
N GLU A 67 2.73 -28.47 -0.56
CA GLU A 67 3.23 -29.77 -0.99
C GLU A 67 2.58 -30.89 -0.15
N GLY A 68 1.92 -31.85 -0.81
CA GLY A 68 1.41 -33.07 -0.19
C GLY A 68 -0.09 -33.15 0.13
N SER A 69 -0.96 -32.22 -0.29
CA SER A 69 -2.40 -32.43 -0.12
C SER A 69 -2.97 -33.34 -1.22
N VAL A 70 -3.25 -34.61 -0.87
CA VAL A 70 -3.92 -35.62 -1.70
C VAL A 70 -5.40 -35.25 -2.01
N THR A 71 -5.91 -34.17 -1.42
CA THR A 71 -7.27 -33.67 -1.63
C THR A 71 -7.24 -32.16 -1.94
N GLY A 72 -7.08 -31.82 -3.22
CA GLY A 72 -7.61 -30.63 -3.90
C GLY A 72 -7.66 -29.28 -3.18
N ASN A 73 -6.74 -28.98 -2.25
CA ASN A 73 -6.79 -27.72 -1.53
C ASN A 73 -6.04 -26.66 -2.36
N LEU A 74 -6.82 -25.76 -2.95
CA LEU A 74 -6.34 -24.66 -3.78
C LEU A 74 -5.26 -23.86 -3.04
N GLY A 75 -4.18 -23.50 -3.73
CA GLY A 75 -3.15 -22.61 -3.18
C GLY A 75 -3.77 -21.32 -2.64
N PHE A 76 -3.12 -20.72 -1.64
CA PHE A 76 -3.55 -19.43 -1.11
C PHE A 76 -2.65 -18.31 -1.61
N TYR A 77 -3.24 -17.14 -1.79
CA TYR A 77 -2.50 -15.92 -2.12
C TYR A 77 -1.90 -15.30 -0.85
N PHE A 78 -0.73 -14.72 -1.02
CA PHE A 78 -0.04 -13.91 -0.03
C PHE A 78 0.45 -12.65 -0.71
N TYR A 79 0.18 -11.49 -0.13
CA TYR A 79 0.54 -10.20 -0.69
C TYR A 79 1.75 -9.61 0.06
N ARG A 80 2.66 -8.96 -0.64
CA ARG A 80 3.76 -8.23 0.00
C ARG A 80 3.74 -6.79 -0.47
N ILE A 81 3.68 -5.88 0.49
CA ILE A 81 3.80 -4.45 0.27
C ILE A 81 5.28 -4.08 0.33
N CYS A 82 5.82 -3.67 -0.81
CA CYS A 82 7.24 -3.43 -1.05
C CYS A 82 7.53 -1.91 -1.03
N LEU A 83 7.87 -1.37 0.14
CA LEU A 83 8.18 0.05 0.32
C LEU A 83 9.56 0.40 -0.25
N GLN A 84 9.62 1.48 -1.02
CA GLN A 84 10.85 2.01 -1.63
C GLN A 84 11.34 3.20 -0.79
N ASP A 85 12.07 2.90 0.28
CA ASP A 85 12.51 3.84 1.31
C ASP A 85 13.12 5.12 0.74
N ASP A 86 14.03 4.99 -0.23
CA ASP A 86 14.68 6.14 -0.86
C ASP A 86 13.71 7.01 -1.63
N ARG A 87 12.74 6.44 -2.35
CA ARG A 87 11.75 7.25 -3.08
C ARG A 87 10.89 8.05 -2.13
N ILE A 88 10.45 7.42 -1.03
CA ILE A 88 9.66 8.09 0.01
C ILE A 88 10.49 9.20 0.68
N LEU A 89 11.74 8.93 1.04
CA LEU A 89 12.62 9.92 1.66
C LEU A 89 12.97 11.06 0.70
N ASP A 90 13.24 10.76 -0.56
CA ASP A 90 13.53 11.74 -1.61
C ASP A 90 12.33 12.65 -1.85
N ALA A 91 11.10 12.13 -1.79
CA ALA A 91 9.89 12.94 -1.87
C ALA A 91 9.75 13.91 -0.69
N VAL A 92 9.97 13.44 0.53
CA VAL A 92 9.93 14.28 1.74
C VAL A 92 11.03 15.37 1.70
N ASN A 93 12.22 15.02 1.20
CA ASN A 93 13.34 15.97 1.09
C ASN A 93 13.11 17.01 -0.02
N ARG A 94 12.64 16.59 -1.20
CA ARG A 94 12.40 17.48 -2.36
C ARG A 94 11.24 18.45 -2.16
N ALA A 95 10.22 18.06 -1.39
CA ALA A 95 9.07 18.91 -1.09
C ALA A 95 9.37 20.03 -0.09
N TYR A 96 10.65 20.37 0.15
CA TYR A 96 11.13 21.40 1.09
C TYR A 96 10.41 21.39 2.45
N SER A 97 10.09 20.19 2.97
CA SER A 97 9.36 19.98 4.24
C SER A 97 7.86 20.32 4.25
N PHE A 98 7.21 20.59 3.11
CA PHE A 98 5.76 20.77 3.04
C PHE A 98 5.02 19.44 3.26
N ILE A 99 5.59 18.35 2.75
CA ILE A 99 5.10 16.99 3.00
C ILE A 99 5.91 16.39 4.14
N LYS A 100 5.21 15.98 5.20
CA LYS A 100 5.81 15.28 6.34
C LYS A 100 5.78 13.78 6.08
N LEU A 101 6.81 13.07 6.57
CA LEU A 101 6.91 11.62 6.44
C LEU A 101 5.70 10.87 7.05
N PRO A 102 5.20 11.19 8.27
CA PRO A 102 4.07 10.45 8.86
C PRO A 102 2.77 10.45 8.02
N PRO A 103 2.23 11.59 7.55
CA PRO A 103 1.01 11.59 6.73
C PRO A 103 1.24 10.92 5.37
N LEU A 104 2.43 11.06 4.76
CA LEU A 104 2.77 10.35 3.52
C LEU A 104 2.77 8.82 3.73
N LEU A 105 3.43 8.33 4.79
CA LEU A 105 3.43 6.91 5.12
C LEU A 105 2.03 6.37 5.42
N LEU A 106 1.19 7.17 6.10
CA LEU A 106 -0.18 6.77 6.38
C LEU A 106 -1.02 6.68 5.09
N TYR A 107 -0.83 7.62 4.16
CA TYR A 107 -1.47 7.55 2.84
C TYR A 107 -1.06 6.29 2.09
N ILE A 108 0.25 6.04 1.95
CA ILE A 108 0.78 4.85 1.28
C ILE A 108 0.22 3.58 1.93
N ALA A 109 0.26 3.49 3.26
CA ALA A 109 -0.24 2.32 3.98
C ALA A 109 -1.74 2.07 3.73
N VAL A 110 -2.59 3.11 3.76
CA VAL A 110 -4.01 2.94 3.44
C VAL A 110 -4.20 2.52 1.98
N HIS A 111 -3.49 3.15 1.04
CA HIS A 111 -3.60 2.83 -0.39
C HIS A 111 -3.28 1.36 -0.67
N GLU A 112 -2.14 0.88 -0.18
CA GLU A 112 -1.72 -0.51 -0.40
C GLU A 112 -2.63 -1.51 0.32
N LEU A 113 -3.13 -1.20 1.52
CA LEU A 113 -4.08 -2.07 2.22
C LEU A 113 -5.44 -2.14 1.50
N VAL A 114 -5.89 -1.05 0.88
CA VAL A 114 -7.10 -1.07 0.05
C VAL A 114 -6.90 -2.02 -1.13
N HIS A 115 -5.73 -2.02 -1.78
CA HIS A 115 -5.43 -3.02 -2.82
C HIS A 115 -5.46 -4.45 -2.29
N VAL A 116 -4.80 -4.73 -1.16
CA VAL A 116 -4.82 -6.06 -0.53
C VAL A 116 -6.25 -6.53 -0.30
N ILE A 117 -7.09 -5.71 0.32
CA ILE A 117 -8.50 -6.06 0.60
C ILE A 117 -9.27 -6.30 -0.69
N ARG A 118 -9.11 -5.44 -1.70
CA ARG A 118 -9.85 -5.55 -2.95
C ARG A 118 -9.45 -6.77 -3.77
N PHE A 119 -8.16 -7.09 -3.83
CA PHE A 119 -7.68 -8.28 -4.53
C PHE A 119 -8.04 -9.57 -3.78
N ASP A 120 -7.93 -9.60 -2.45
CA ASP A 120 -8.28 -10.78 -1.65
C ASP A 120 -9.79 -11.09 -1.72
N THR A 121 -10.62 -10.05 -1.77
CA THR A 121 -12.08 -10.19 -1.87
C THR A 121 -12.60 -10.35 -3.31
N GLY A 122 -11.71 -10.40 -4.31
CA GLY A 122 -12.08 -10.57 -5.73
C GLY A 122 -12.73 -9.34 -6.39
N HIS A 123 -12.67 -8.17 -5.75
CA HIS A 123 -13.17 -6.90 -6.31
C HIS A 123 -12.21 -6.23 -7.28
N GLY A 124 -10.98 -6.73 -7.38
CA GLY A 124 -9.97 -6.34 -8.35
C GLY A 124 -9.27 -7.59 -8.90
N ASN A 125 -8.72 -7.49 -10.12
CA ASN A 125 -7.89 -8.54 -10.70
C ASN A 125 -6.42 -8.09 -10.65
N PHE A 126 -5.52 -8.96 -10.21
CA PHE A 126 -4.09 -8.63 -10.13
C PHE A 126 -3.43 -8.66 -11.51
N ASP A 127 -3.92 -9.52 -12.41
CA ASP A 127 -3.38 -9.72 -13.77
C ASP A 127 -4.13 -8.87 -14.82
N MET A 128 -4.55 -7.67 -14.41
CA MET A 128 -5.29 -6.72 -15.24
C MET A 128 -4.45 -6.12 -16.37
N ASP A 129 -5.10 -5.80 -17.48
CA ASP A 129 -4.47 -4.98 -18.53
C ASP A 129 -4.25 -3.52 -18.06
N GLN A 130 -3.58 -2.71 -18.89
CA GLN A 130 -3.25 -1.34 -18.51
C GLN A 130 -4.47 -0.45 -18.26
N GLU A 131 -5.57 -0.64 -18.98
CA GLU A 131 -6.77 0.19 -18.83
C GLU A 131 -7.56 -0.22 -17.59
N GLU A 132 -7.68 -1.51 -17.33
CA GLU A 132 -8.25 -2.04 -16.09
C GLU A 132 -7.44 -1.60 -14.87
N ARG A 133 -6.10 -1.63 -14.96
CA ARG A 133 -5.22 -1.15 -13.89
C ARG A 133 -5.41 0.33 -13.59
N LYS A 134 -5.55 1.19 -14.60
CA LYS A 134 -5.85 2.62 -14.40
C LYS A 134 -7.19 2.83 -13.69
N LYS A 135 -8.21 2.02 -14.00
CA LYS A 135 -9.51 2.06 -13.32
C LYS A 135 -9.38 1.62 -11.87
N GLU A 136 -8.60 0.57 -11.61
CA GLU A 136 -8.35 0.09 -10.26
C GLU A 136 -7.59 1.13 -9.41
N GLU A 137 -6.52 1.73 -9.94
CA GLU A 137 -5.79 2.82 -9.25
C GLU A 137 -6.70 4.02 -8.97
N THR A 138 -7.52 4.43 -9.94
CA THR A 138 -8.52 5.50 -9.72
C THR A 138 -9.46 5.14 -8.58
N LYS A 139 -9.95 3.88 -8.55
CA LYS A 139 -10.85 3.41 -7.51
C LYS A 139 -10.20 3.37 -6.13
N VAL A 140 -8.95 2.92 -6.06
CA VAL A 140 -8.22 2.86 -4.79
C VAL A 140 -7.86 4.25 -4.28
N HIS A 141 -7.49 5.19 -5.14
CA HIS A 141 -7.30 6.59 -4.73
C HIS A 141 -8.58 7.20 -4.13
N GLU A 142 -9.74 6.95 -4.76
CA GLU A 142 -11.03 7.40 -4.22
C GLU A 142 -11.33 6.81 -2.84
N ILE A 143 -11.16 5.49 -2.69
CA ILE A 143 -11.41 4.80 -1.42
C ILE A 143 -10.42 5.28 -0.36
N THR A 144 -9.14 5.42 -0.69
CA THR A 144 -8.09 5.92 0.20
C THR A 144 -8.45 7.29 0.76
N ARG A 145 -8.96 8.20 -0.09
CA ARG A 145 -9.48 9.50 0.37
C ARG A 145 -10.64 9.36 1.32
N GLN A 146 -11.60 8.48 1.02
CA GLN A 146 -12.76 8.28 1.90
C GLN A 146 -12.34 7.70 3.26
N VAL A 147 -11.42 6.71 3.26
CA VAL A 147 -10.84 6.13 4.48
C VAL A 147 -10.14 7.20 5.31
N LEU A 148 -9.34 8.06 4.68
CA LEU A 148 -8.57 9.12 5.35
C LEU A 148 -9.36 10.39 5.66
N SER A 149 -10.57 10.56 5.12
CA SER A 149 -11.40 11.75 5.31
C SER A 149 -11.67 12.16 6.77
N PRO A 150 -11.71 11.25 7.77
CA PRO A 150 -11.86 11.64 9.17
C PRO A 150 -10.62 12.35 9.76
N ILE A 151 -9.45 12.28 9.10
CA ILE A 151 -8.23 12.95 9.55
C ILE A 151 -8.26 14.41 9.11
N VAL A 152 -8.61 15.29 10.04
CA VAL A 152 -8.64 16.73 9.81
C VAL A 152 -7.28 17.33 10.20
N SER A 153 -6.28 17.18 9.33
CA SER A 153 -4.94 17.80 9.47
C SER A 153 -4.54 18.50 8.17
N PRO A 154 -4.00 19.73 8.22
CA PRO A 154 -3.48 20.42 7.04
C PRO A 154 -2.44 19.58 6.28
N GLU A 155 -1.56 18.89 7.00
CA GLU A 155 -0.51 18.03 6.43
C GLU A 155 -1.08 16.84 5.66
N MET A 156 -2.17 16.23 6.15
CA MET A 156 -2.85 15.17 5.41
C MET A 156 -3.56 15.71 4.17
N LYS A 157 -4.21 16.88 4.25
CA LYS A 157 -4.87 17.50 3.08
C LYS A 157 -3.89 17.71 1.94
N ILE A 158 -2.71 18.24 2.25
CA ILE A 158 -1.61 18.42 1.29
C ILE A 158 -1.28 17.10 0.59
N VAL A 159 -1.11 16.02 1.35
CA VAL A 159 -0.81 14.70 0.78
C VAL A 159 -1.95 14.27 -0.16
N LEU A 160 -3.21 14.35 0.28
CA LEU A 160 -4.37 13.97 -0.54
C LEU A 160 -4.47 14.79 -1.84
N GLU A 161 -4.13 16.08 -1.80
CA GLU A 161 -4.11 16.98 -2.95
C GLU A 161 -3.04 16.59 -3.97
N CYS A 162 -1.81 16.29 -3.51
CA CYS A 162 -0.73 15.85 -4.38
C CYS A 162 -1.02 14.52 -5.11
N PHE A 163 -1.80 13.63 -4.50
CA PHE A 163 -2.28 12.40 -5.14
C PHE A 163 -3.64 12.58 -5.86
N SER A 164 -4.15 13.81 -5.97
CA SER A 164 -5.43 14.12 -6.65
C SER A 164 -5.27 14.79 -7.98
N GLU A 165 -4.29 15.66 -8.08
CA GLU A 165 -3.92 16.25 -9.33
C GLU A 165 -3.20 15.17 -10.12
N ARG A 166 -3.48 15.04 -11.42
CA ARG A 166 -2.67 14.26 -12.36
C ARG A 166 -1.26 14.85 -12.54
N THR A 167 -0.73 15.45 -11.49
CA THR A 167 0.65 15.89 -11.36
C THR A 167 1.46 14.68 -10.93
N ASN A 168 2.11 14.08 -11.92
CA ASN A 168 3.45 13.47 -12.00
C ASN A 168 4.46 13.62 -10.83
N ILE A 169 4.05 13.96 -9.59
CA ILE A 169 4.96 14.18 -8.46
C ILE A 169 5.30 12.84 -7.79
N PHE A 170 4.41 11.85 -7.84
CA PHE A 170 4.51 10.58 -7.10
C PHE A 170 4.25 9.33 -7.92
N ASP A 171 4.49 9.39 -9.23
CA ASP A 171 3.94 8.46 -10.22
C ASP A 171 3.98 6.96 -9.84
N THR A 172 2.77 6.39 -9.90
CA THR A 172 2.41 5.01 -10.24
C THR A 172 2.79 3.91 -9.25
N ILE A 173 1.89 3.56 -8.33
CA ILE A 173 1.96 2.25 -7.65
C ILE A 173 1.80 1.16 -8.73
N ASN A 174 2.75 0.23 -8.78
CA ASN A 174 2.85 -0.71 -9.88
C ASN A 174 2.79 -2.17 -9.41
N TYR A 175 1.71 -2.91 -9.70
CA TYR A 175 1.67 -4.37 -9.52
C TYR A 175 2.65 -5.08 -10.45
N SER A 176 3.40 -6.02 -9.88
CA SER A 176 4.33 -6.94 -10.54
C SER A 176 4.22 -8.31 -9.90
#